data_AF-A0A2D9D7K8-F1
#
_entry.id   AF-A0A2D9D7K8-F1
#
_cell.length_a   1.000
_cell.length_b   1.000
_cell.length_c   1.000
_cell.angle_alpha   90.00
_cell.angle_beta   90.00
_cell.angle_gamma   90.00
#
_symmetry.space_group_name_H-M   'P 1'
#
loop_
_entity.id
_entity.type
_entity.pdbx_description
1 polymer ?
#
loop_
_entity_poly.entity_id
_entity_poly.type
_entity_poly.pdbx_seq_one_letter_code
_entity_poly.pdbx_strand_id
1 'polypeptide(L)' 'MLQISVVFQLKKYLTVKLKEMEKIKIKQVRSIIRRPSNQKATIKALGLSKINQVVEKDATPQILGMIKKVSHLVEVVE' A
#
# COMPACT_ATOMS: atom_id res chain seq x y z
N MET A 1 38.82 -7.29 11.87
CA MET A 1 37.78 -7.96 11.05
C MET A 1 36.37 -7.84 11.64
N LEU A 2 36.16 -7.98 12.95
CA LEU A 2 34.82 -7.94 13.58
C LEU A 2 34.11 -6.57 13.47
N GLN A 3 34.80 -5.44 13.69
CA GLN A 3 34.19 -4.10 13.63
C GLN A 3 33.60 -3.72 12.25
N ILE A 4 34.22 -4.15 11.15
CA ILE A 4 33.74 -3.82 9.79
C ILE A 4 32.45 -4.58 9.47
N SER A 5 32.34 -5.84 9.89
CA SER A 5 31.14 -6.66 9.68
C SER A 5 29.92 -6.16 10.46
N VAL A 6 30.13 -5.71 11.70
CA VAL A 6 29.06 -5.15 12.56
C VAL A 6 28.59 -3.81 12.01
N VAL A 7 29.50 -2.93 11.56
CA VAL A 7 29.13 -1.67 10.91
C VAL A 7 28.38 -1.91 9.60
N PHE A 8 28.74 -2.95 8.83
CA PHE A 8 28.00 -3.32 7.62
C PHE A 8 26.59 -3.84 7.93
N GLN A 9 26.43 -4.69 8.96
CA GLN A 9 25.13 -5.16 9.43
C GLN A 9 24.27 -4.01 9.97
N LEU A 10 24.87 -3.09 10.74
CA LEU A 10 24.19 -1.90 11.27
C LEU A 10 23.79 -0.93 10.17
N LYS A 11 24.66 -0.69 9.18
CA LYS A 11 24.31 0.11 7.99
C LYS A 11 23.16 -0.54 7.23
N LYS A 12 23.21 -1.85 6.95
CA LYS A 12 22.12 -2.59 6.30
C LYS A 12 20.81 -2.47 7.08
N TYR A 13 20.85 -2.65 8.40
CA TYR A 13 19.68 -2.52 9.27
C TYR A 13 19.09 -1.10 9.21
N LEU A 14 19.95 -0.07 9.28
CA LEU A 14 19.54 1.32 9.19
C LEU A 14 18.97 1.67 7.81
N THR A 15 19.57 1.18 6.72
CA THR A 15 19.08 1.39 5.35
C THR A 15 17.70 0.77 5.12
N VAL A 16 17.43 -0.41 5.71
CA VAL A 16 16.10 -1.04 5.63
C VAL A 16 15.06 -0.21 6.41
N LYS A 17 15.45 0.44 7.52
CA LYS A 17 14.56 1.26 8.34
C LYS A 17 14.28 2.65 7.75
N LEU A 18 15.22 3.20 6.98
CA LEU A 18 15.16 4.54 6.39
C LEU A 18 14.57 4.59 4.97
N LYS A 19 14.11 3.45 4.43
CA LYS A 19 13.39 3.48 3.16
C LYS A 19 12.05 4.18 3.38
N GLU A 20 12.03 5.48 3.09
CA GLU A 20 10.82 6.30 3.06
C GLU A 20 9.74 5.53 2.32
N MET A 21 8.62 5.27 3.00
CA MET A 21 7.55 4.48 2.42
C MET A 21 6.95 5.32 1.30
N GLU A 22 7.23 4.92 0.05
CA GLU A 22 6.66 5.57 -1.13
C GLU A 22 5.15 5.69 -0.95
N LYS A 23 4.62 6.91 -1.02
CA LYS A 23 3.18 7.14 -0.88
C LYS A 23 2.53 6.93 -2.24
N ILE A 24 1.46 6.14 -2.26
CA ILE A 24 0.65 5.90 -3.44
C ILE A 24 -0.71 6.55 -3.28
N LYS A 25 -1.19 7.16 -4.36
CA LYS A 25 -2.54 7.71 -4.50
C LYS A 25 -3.44 6.69 -5.17
N ILE A 26 -4.49 6.29 -4.47
CA ILE A 26 -5.44 5.28 -4.95
C ILE A 26 -6.78 5.97 -5.20
N LYS A 27 -7.35 5.78 -6.38
CA LYS A 27 -8.66 6.28 -6.78
C LYS A 27 -9.64 5.14 -6.99
N GLN A 28 -10.86 5.27 -6.46
CA GLN A 28 -11.92 4.32 -6.78
C GLN A 28 -12.57 4.66 -8.12
N VAL A 29 -12.40 3.81 -9.13
CA VAL A 29 -12.95 4.02 -10.48
C VAL A 29 -14.26 3.29 -10.74
N ARG A 30 -14.53 2.19 -10.01
CA ARG A 30 -15.77 1.42 -10.17
C ARG A 30 -16.53 1.26 -8.86
N SER A 31 -17.85 1.07 -8.98
CA SER A 31 -18.73 0.86 -7.84
C SER A 31 -18.46 -0.48 -7.14
N ILE A 32 -18.59 -0.47 -5.81
CA ILE A 32 -18.56 -1.69 -4.96
C ILE A 32 -19.93 -2.36 -4.81
N ILE A 33 -20.98 -1.79 -5.38
CA ILE A 33 -22.33 -2.37 -5.32
C ILE A 33 -22.29 -3.75 -6.00
N ARG A 34 -22.99 -4.73 -5.40
CA ARG A 34 -22.99 -6.15 -5.83
C ARG A 34 -21.61 -6.83 -5.87
N ARG A 35 -20.58 -6.27 -5.23
CA ARG A 35 -19.30 -6.98 -5.01
C ARG A 35 -19.35 -7.89 -3.78
N PRO A 36 -18.54 -8.97 -3.74
CA PRO A 36 -18.43 -9.83 -2.57
C PRO A 36 -18.04 -9.04 -1.30
N SER A 37 -18.44 -9.55 -0.13
CA SER A 37 -18.23 -8.88 1.17
C SER A 37 -16.75 -8.59 1.45
N ASN A 38 -15.86 -9.50 1.05
CA ASN A 38 -14.41 -9.34 1.23
C ASN A 38 -13.85 -8.12 0.47
N GLN A 39 -14.27 -7.87 -0.78
CA GLN A 39 -13.83 -6.72 -1.57
C GLN A 39 -14.40 -5.41 -1.00
N LYS A 40 -15.66 -5.42 -0.55
CA LYS A 40 -16.27 -4.27 0.14
C LYS A 40 -15.49 -3.90 1.39
N ALA A 41 -15.10 -4.90 2.19
CA ALA A 41 -14.28 -4.69 3.38
C ALA A 41 -12.88 -4.14 3.03
N THR A 42 -12.25 -4.66 1.97
CA THR A 42 -10.95 -4.16 1.49
C THR A 42 -11.03 -2.70 1.07
N ILE A 43 -12.03 -2.31 0.28
CA ILE A 43 -12.22 -0.92 -0.18
C ILE A 43 -12.47 0.02 1.02
N LYS A 44 -13.29 -0.41 1.99
CA LYS A 44 -13.52 0.35 3.23
C LYS A 44 -12.24 0.49 4.07
N ALA A 45 -11.44 -0.57 4.19
CA ALA A 45 -10.18 -0.56 4.92
C ALA A 45 -9.11 0.33 4.25
N LEU A 46 -9.14 0.45 2.92
CA LEU A 46 -8.32 1.41 2.18
C LEU A 46 -8.78 2.87 2.38
N GLY A 47 -9.95 3.11 2.96
CA GLY A 47 -10.51 4.44 3.22
C GLY A 47 -11.33 5.02 2.05
N LEU A 48 -11.66 4.19 1.06
CA LEU A 48 -12.44 4.58 -0.11
C LEU A 48 -13.93 4.38 0.18
N SER A 49 -14.70 5.46 0.09
CA SER A 49 -16.13 5.48 0.41
C SER A 49 -17.02 5.90 -0.77
N LYS A 50 -16.48 6.72 -1.68
CA LYS A 50 -17.18 7.27 -2.85
C LYS A 50 -16.39 7.01 -4.13
N ILE A 51 -17.10 6.89 -5.25
CA ILE A 51 -16.49 6.84 -6.58
C ILE A 51 -15.72 8.14 -6.83
N ASN A 52 -14.57 8.03 -7.50
CA ASN A 52 -13.60 9.11 -7.77
C ASN A 52 -12.92 9.71 -6.54
N GLN A 53 -13.15 9.19 -5.34
CA GLN A 53 -12.37 9.59 -4.17
C GLN A 53 -10.93 9.12 -4.34
N VAL A 54 -9.98 10.00 -4.04
CA VAL A 54 -8.54 9.72 -4.01
C VAL A 54 -8.09 9.68 -2.55
N VAL A 55 -7.31 8.66 -2.20
CA VAL A 55 -6.73 8.51 -0.85
C VAL A 55 -5.25 8.18 -0.99
N GLU A 56 -4.43 8.84 -0.18
CA GLU A 56 -2.99 8.57 -0.06
C GLU A 56 -2.73 7.49 1.00
N LYS A 57 -1.88 6.52 0.65
CA LYS A 57 -1.43 5.45 1.55
C LYS A 57 0.02 5.12 1.31
N ASP A 58 0.69 4.66 2.36
CA ASP A 58 2.06 4.17 2.26
C ASP A 58 2.10 2.83 1.51
N ALA A 59 3.03 2.69 0.56
CA ALA A 59 3.23 1.49 -0.28
C ALA A 59 3.87 0.35 0.53
N THR A 60 3.14 -0.13 1.53
CA THR A 60 3.49 -1.33 2.27
C THR A 60 3.11 -2.57 1.45
N PRO A 61 3.85 -3.69 1.59
CA PRO A 61 3.49 -4.93 0.92
C PRO A 61 2.07 -5.41 1.27
N GLN A 62 1.58 -5.08 2.47
CA GLN A 62 0.20 -5.33 2.89
C GLN A 62 -0.80 -4.53 2.05
N ILE A 63 -0.61 -3.21 1.91
CA ILE A 63 -1.48 -2.34 1.11
C ILE A 63 -1.43 -2.73 -0.37
N LEU A 64 -0.24 -3.01 -0.90
CA LEU A 64 -0.07 -3.47 -2.28
C LEU A 64 -0.81 -4.80 -2.53
N GLY A 65 -0.76 -5.73 -1.57
CA GLY A 65 -1.54 -6.97 -1.63
C GLY A 65 -3.05 -6.72 -1.62
N MET A 66 -3.53 -5.77 -0.81
CA MET A 66 -4.94 -5.36 -0.78
C MET A 66 -5.36 -4.77 -2.13
N ILE A 67 -4.58 -3.84 -2.69
CA ILE A 67 -4.84 -3.21 -4.00
C ILE A 67 -4.90 -4.26 -5.10
N LYS A 68 -3.95 -5.20 -5.13
CA LYS A 68 -3.91 -6.27 -6.15
C LYS A 68 -5.21 -7.07 -6.19
N LYS A 69 -5.80 -7.35 -5.02
CA LYS A 69 -7.08 -8.07 -4.89
C LYS A 69 -8.27 -7.29 -5.47
N VAL A 70 -8.25 -5.96 -5.39
CA VAL A 70 -9.32 -5.07 -5.88
C VAL A 70 -8.91 -4.23 -7.09
N SER A 71 -7.87 -4.65 -7.82
CA SER A 71 -7.26 -3.93 -8.95
C SER A 71 -8.23 -3.53 -10.08
N HIS A 72 -9.35 -4.22 -10.21
CA HIS A 72 -10.41 -3.91 -11.17
C HIS A 72 -11.41 -2.86 -10.68
N LEU A 73 -11.32 -2.43 -9.41
CA LEU A 73 -12.19 -1.42 -8.78
C LEU A 73 -11.45 -0.11 -8.49
N VAL A 74 -10.13 -0.16 -8.42
CA VAL A 74 -9.26 0.96 -8.07
C VAL A 74 -8.21 1.20 -9.15
N GLU A 75 -7.79 2.43 -9.26
CA GLU A 75 -6.71 2.88 -10.12
C GLU A 75 -5.64 3.55 -9.24
N VAL A 76 -4.37 3.24 -9.47
CA VAL A 76 -3.25 3.94 -8.82
C VAL A 76 -2.88 5.10 -9.73
N VAL A 77 -2.93 6.31 -9.17
CA VAL A 77 -2.75 7.55 -9.93
C VAL A 77 -1.28 7.99 -9.93
N GLU A 78 -0.63 7.90 -8.77
CA GLU A 78 0.78 8.27 -8.52
C GLU A 78 1.35 7.37 -7.42
#